data_AF-A0A0M3RIS9-F1
#
_entry.id   AF-A0A0M3RIS9-F1
#
_cell.length_a   1.000
_cell.length_b   1.000
_cell.length_c   1.000
_cell.angle_alpha   90.00
_cell.angle_beta   90.00
_cell.angle_gamma   90.00
#
_symmetry.space_group_name_H-M   'P 1'
#
loop_
_entity.id
_entity.type
_entity.pdbx_description
1 polymer ?
#
loop_
_entity_poly.entity_id
_entity_poly.type
_entity_poly.pdbx_seq_one_letter_code
_entity_poly.pdbx_strand_id
1 'polypeptide(L)' 'MEDLTIIWLPKAKICEMLEYNPRIGTIVDNRKDVRRVIVLRNFSIFYQIIEQKQVIEIISFWDNRNNPEKLNLNRI' A
#
# COMPACT_ATOMS: atom_id res chain seq x y z
N MET A 1 -15.96 -13.61 -20.09
CA MET A 1 -15.15 -13.95 -18.90
C MET A 1 -14.01 -12.97 -18.87
N GLU A 2 -13.94 -12.11 -17.85
CA GLU A 2 -12.83 -11.17 -17.69
C GLU A 2 -11.55 -11.95 -17.38
N ASP A 3 -10.44 -11.59 -18.03
CA ASP A 3 -9.15 -12.23 -17.85
C ASP A 3 -8.59 -11.91 -16.46
N LEU A 4 -8.74 -12.87 -15.54
CA LEU A 4 -8.26 -12.75 -14.16
C LEU A 4 -6.75 -12.46 -14.09
N THR A 5 -5.98 -12.82 -15.11
CA THR A 5 -4.53 -12.63 -15.17
C THR A 5 -4.13 -11.14 -15.02
N ILE A 6 -4.98 -10.21 -15.47
CA ILE A 6 -4.76 -8.76 -15.36
C ILE A 6 -4.79 -8.29 -13.90
N ILE A 7 -5.56 -8.95 -13.03
CA ILE A 7 -5.73 -8.55 -11.63
C ILE A 7 -4.67 -9.21 -10.74
N TRP A 8 -4.29 -10.46 -11.03
CA TRP A 8 -3.35 -11.22 -10.19
C TRP A 8 -1.89 -10.74 -10.32
N LEU A 9 -1.43 -10.40 -11.52
CA LEU A 9 -0.04 -10.00 -11.75
C LEU A 9 0.37 -8.72 -11.00
N PRO A 10 -0.43 -7.63 -10.99
CA PRO A 10 -0.14 -6.45 -10.20
C PRO A 10 -0.03 -6.74 -8.70
N LYS A 11 -0.95 -7.54 -8.16
CA LYS A 11 -0.97 -7.88 -6.74
C LYS A 11 0.29 -8.64 -6.34
N ALA A 12 0.66 -9.67 -7.10
CA ALA A 12 1.85 -10.48 -6.82
C ALA A 12 3.13 -9.61 -6.79
N LYS A 13 3.32 -8.75 -7.80
CA LYS A 13 4.49 -7.85 -7.87
C LYS A 13 4.56 -6.86 -6.70
N ILE A 14 3.42 -6.37 -6.24
CA ILE A 14 3.34 -5.47 -5.07
C ILE A 14 3.77 -6.22 -3.81
N CYS A 15 3.26 -7.44 -3.60
CA CYS A 15 3.64 -8.27 -2.46
C CYS A 15 5.14 -8.59 -2.47
N GLU A 16 5.68 -9.06 -3.60
CA GLU A 16 7.12 -9.36 -3.76
C GLU A 16 8.00 -8.14 -3.45
N MET A 17 7.62 -6.96 -3.96
CA MET A 17 8.34 -5.71 -3.70
C MET A 17 8.35 -5.37 -2.20
N LEU A 18 7.21 -5.50 -1.52
CA LEU A 18 7.09 -5.19 -0.09
C LEU A 18 7.79 -6.23 0.78
N GLU A 19 7.77 -7.50 0.41
CA GLU A 19 8.52 -8.56 1.09
C GLU A 19 10.03 -8.34 0.96
N TYR A 20 10.52 -7.98 -0.23
CA TYR A 20 11.94 -7.75 -0.48
C TYR A 20 12.47 -6.47 0.18
N ASN A 21 11.69 -5.38 0.12
CA ASN A 21 12.06 -4.10 0.72
C ASN A 21 10.88 -3.46 1.46
N PRO A 22 10.59 -3.94 2.69
CA PRO A 22 9.44 -3.48 3.45
C PRO A 22 9.52 -2.00 3.81
N ARG A 23 10.71 -1.39 3.81
CA ARG A 23 10.90 0.04 4.15
C ARG A 23 10.98 0.95 2.92
N ILE A 24 10.64 0.46 1.72
CA ILE A 24 10.66 1.24 0.46
C ILE A 24 9.73 2.46 0.48
N GLY A 25 8.62 2.41 1.21
CA GLY A 25 7.68 3.51 1.33
C GLY A 25 8.19 4.62 2.25
N THR A 26 7.91 5.86 1.84
CA THR A 26 8.18 7.07 2.61
C THR A 26 7.27 7.13 3.83
N ILE A 27 7.82 7.54 4.98
CA ILE A 27 7.02 7.75 6.20
C ILE A 27 6.03 8.89 5.94
N VAL A 28 4.77 8.67 6.32
CA VAL A 28 3.72 9.69 6.20
C VAL A 28 3.85 10.69 7.34
N ASP A 29 3.86 11.98 7.00
CA ASP A 29 3.94 13.05 8.00
C ASP A 29 2.82 12.93 9.04
N ASN A 30 3.16 13.20 10.30
CA ASN A 30 2.24 13.16 11.44
C ASN A 30 1.57 11.79 11.70
N ARG A 31 2.06 10.71 11.09
CA ARG A 31 1.62 9.33 11.37
C ARG A 31 2.82 8.42 11.61
N LYS A 32 3.11 8.19 12.88
CA LYS A 32 4.18 7.28 13.30
C LYS A 32 3.96 5.90 12.65
N ASP A 33 5.01 5.37 12.04
CA ASP A 33 5.09 4.01 11.48
C ASP A 33 4.22 3.71 10.23
N VAL A 34 3.46 4.69 9.72
CA VAL A 34 2.75 4.56 8.45
C VAL A 34 3.65 4.96 7.29
N ARG A 35 3.71 4.11 6.27
CA ARG A 35 4.48 4.30 5.04
C ARG A 35 3.56 4.41 3.84
N ARG A 36 3.98 5.18 2.84
CA ARG A 36 3.31 5.31 1.54
C ARG A 36 4.27 4.92 0.42
N VAL A 37 3.79 4.08 -0.50
CA VAL A 37 4.48 3.80 -1.77
C VAL A 37 3.52 3.96 -2.94
N ILE A 38 3.99 4.56 -4.04
CA ILE A 38 3.21 4.68 -5.27
C ILE A 38 3.40 3.42 -6.11
N VAL A 39 2.30 2.80 -6.50
CA VAL A 39 2.24 1.60 -7.35
C VAL A 39 1.30 1.84 -8.52
N LEU A 40 1.43 1.04 -9.58
CA LEU A 40 0.51 1.06 -10.73
C LEU A 40 0.26 2.49 -11.28
N ARG A 41 1.34 3.28 -11.37
CA ARG A 41 1.42 4.68 -11.82
C ARG A 41 0.70 5.71 -10.94
N ASN A 42 -0.55 5.45 -10.56
CA ASN A 42 -1.44 6.41 -9.92
C ASN A 42 -2.08 5.89 -8.62
N PHE A 43 -1.66 4.74 -8.09
CA PHE A 43 -2.20 4.23 -6.83
C PHE A 43 -1.18 4.40 -5.71
N SER A 44 -1.66 4.65 -4.48
CA SER A 44 -0.84 4.60 -3.28
C SER A 44 -1.23 3.42 -2.42
N ILE A 45 -0.23 2.71 -1.91
CA ILE A 45 -0.40 1.80 -0.79
C ILE A 45 0.04 2.53 0.47
N PHE A 46 -0.84 2.55 1.46
CA PHE A 46 -0.53 2.94 2.82
C PHE A 46 -0.42 1.69 3.65
N TYR A 47 0.69 1.51 4.35
CA TYR A 47 0.98 0.29 5.09
C TYR A 47 1.85 0.56 6.31
N GLN A 48 1.90 -0.40 7.23
CA GLN A 48 2.82 -0.39 8.37
C GLN A 48 3.53 -1.73 8.52
N ILE A 49 4.70 -1.70 9.15
CA ILE A 49 5.47 -2.91 9.46
C ILE A 49 5.26 -3.21 10.95
N ILE A 50 4.67 -4.37 11.24
CA ILE A 50 4.49 -4.86 12.61
C ILE A 50 5.64 -5.82 12.91
N GLU A 51 6.77 -5.27 13.35
CA GLU A 51 8.03 -6.01 13.55
C GLU A 51 7.87 -7.24 14.44
N GLN A 52 7.10 -7.13 15.54
CA GLN A 52 6.90 -8.24 16.49
C GLN A 52 6.15 -9.42 15.87
N LYS A 53 5.36 -9.17 14.82
CA LYS A 53 4.56 -10.19 14.11
C LYS A 53 5.17 -10.58 12.77
N GLN A 54 6.22 -9.91 12.32
CA GLN A 54 6.79 -10.06 10.97
C GLN A 54 5.70 -9.89 9.88
N VAL A 55 4.81 -8.92 10.07
CA VAL A 55 3.66 -8.66 9.17
C VAL A 55 3.78 -7.27 8.56
N ILE A 56 3.48 -7.18 7.26
CA ILE A 56 3.19 -5.93 6.58
C ILE A 56 1.67 -5.79 6.52
N GLU A 57 1.12 -4.83 7.25
CA GLU A 57 -0.31 -4.56 7.26
C GLU A 57 -0.65 -3.47 6.25
N ILE A 58 -1.46 -3.81 5.25
CA ILE A 58 -1.98 -2.85 4.28
C ILE A 58 -3.15 -2.11 4.92
N ILE A 59 -3.00 -0.81 5.14
CA ILE A 59 -4.03 0.06 5.72
C ILE A 59 -4.99 0.54 4.62
N SER A 60 -4.48 0.91 3.45
CA SER A 60 -5.30 1.40 2.35
C SER A 60 -4.64 1.22 0.99
N PHE A 61 -5.46 0.93 -0.03
CA PHE A 61 -5.10 1.00 -1.44
C PHE A 61 -5.90 2.15 -2.08
N TRP A 62 -5.23 3.24 -2.40
CA TRP A 62 -5.86 4.51 -2.77
C TRP A 62 -5.57 4.89 -4.22
N ASP A 63 -6.60 5.21 -5.00
CA ASP A 63 -6.42 5.86 -6.30
C ASP A 63 -6.09 7.35 -6.09
N ASN A 64 -4.88 7.77 -6.46
CA ASN A 64 -4.41 9.15 -6.26
C ASN A 64 -5.16 10.17 -7.13
N ARG A 65 -6.06 9.73 -8.01
CA ARG A 65 -6.97 10.61 -8.78
C ARG A 65 -8.22 11.01 -8.00
N ASN A 66 -8.50 10.34 -6.88
CA ASN A 66 -9.62 10.69 -6.00
C ASN A 66 -9.34 11.98 -5.22
N ASN A 67 -10.40 12.61 -4.71
CA ASN A 67 -10.28 13.76 -3.81
C ASN A 67 -9.50 13.37 -2.54
N PRO A 68 -8.33 13.99 -2.25
CA PRO A 68 -7.48 13.64 -1.12
C PRO A 68 -8.17 13.82 0.24
N GLU A 69 -9.13 14.73 0.36
CA GLU A 69 -9.90 14.96 1.61
C GLU A 69 -10.77 13.76 2.00
N LYS A 70 -11.00 12.81 1.06
CA LYS A 70 -11.74 11.57 1.33
C LYS A 70 -10.85 10.44 1.83
N LEU A 71 -9.52 10.60 1.80
CA LEU A 71 -8.60 9.58 2.28
C LEU A 71 -8.66 9.52 3.80
N ASN A 72 -9.18 8.40 4.34
CA ASN A 72 -9.23 8.16 5.77
C ASN A 72 -8.37 6.94 6.12
N LEU A 73 -7.23 7.19 6.75
CA LEU A 73 -6.28 6.18 7.20
C LEU A 73 -6.51 5.74 8.66
N ASN A 74 -7.61 6.17 9.29
CA ASN A 74 -7.99 5.81 10.67
C ASN A 74 -9.07 4.73 10.74
N ARG A 75 -9.58 4.26 9.60
CA ARG A 75 -10.73 3.37 9.54
C ARG A 75 -10.28 1.97 9.13
N ILE A 76 -9.83 1.21 10.13
CA ILE A 76 -9.80 -0.26 10.10
C ILE A 76 -10.93 -0.71 11.02
#